data_AF-A0A923YVN8-F1
#
_entry.id   AF-A0A923YVN8-F1
#
_cell.length_a   1.000
_cell.length_b   1.000
_cell.length_c   1.000
_cell.angle_alpha   90.00
_cell.angle_beta   90.00
_cell.angle_gamma   90.00
#
_symmetry.space_group_name_H-M   'P 1'
#
loop_
_entity.id
_entity.type
_entity.pdbx_description
1 polymer ?
#
loop_
_entity_poly.entity_id
_entity_poly.type
_entity_poly.pdbx_seq_one_letter_code
_entity_poly.pdbx_strand_id
1 'polypeptide(L)'
;MERFLIEFHEIAPDEKSAFAGRLKHITRQGFPPGVGMGRGNPARYDANQFFQMVAITELAQLGVRPARAIKLLSKAWPHLRGAVLQVWASVDAADRGVTLKVLPIFWNVPAEAQRHRTRPDRPYSPDADDVMRAMTANEAQMLLTDHSGYDIRRFAFIAAHQVIADAFQHLRTGSFLGPHIRIAAFVHTMIAAPVVDANDVSLDQPAKVS
;
A
#
# COMPACT_ATOMS: atom_id res chain seq x y z
N MET A 1 4.92 14.10 -3.16
CA MET A 1 4.77 12.67 -3.52
C MET A 1 5.92 12.19 -4.40
N GLU A 2 6.03 12.61 -5.66
CA GLU A 2 7.05 12.11 -6.60
C GLU A 2 8.47 12.14 -6.02
N ARG A 3 8.91 13.29 -5.51
CA ARG A 3 10.23 13.44 -4.88
C ARG A 3 10.44 12.45 -3.72
N PHE A 4 9.39 12.15 -2.94
CA PHE A 4 9.49 11.19 -1.82
C PHE A 4 9.79 9.81 -2.38
N LEU A 5 9.01 9.38 -3.37
CA LEU A 5 9.19 8.07 -3.98
C LEU A 5 10.53 7.95 -4.70
N ILE A 6 11.05 9.04 -5.30
CA ILE A 6 12.40 9.06 -5.90
C ILE A 6 13.48 8.82 -4.84
N GLU A 7 13.39 9.51 -3.69
CA GLU A 7 14.36 9.36 -2.60
C GLU A 7 14.22 8.00 -1.91
N PHE A 8 12.98 7.60 -1.59
CA PHE A 8 12.66 6.34 -0.91
C PHE A 8 13.11 5.10 -1.70
N HIS A 9 12.95 5.14 -3.02
CA HIS A 9 13.35 4.05 -3.92
C HIS A 9 14.75 4.20 -4.50
N GLU A 10 15.52 5.18 -4.01
CA GLU A 10 16.88 5.46 -4.46
C GLU A 10 17.01 5.57 -6.00
N ILE A 11 16.02 6.17 -6.66
CA ILE A 11 15.98 6.27 -8.11
C ILE A 11 17.15 7.11 -8.61
N ALA A 12 17.97 6.53 -9.50
CA ALA A 12 19.15 7.18 -10.06
C ALA A 12 18.80 8.52 -10.75
N PRO A 13 19.68 9.54 -10.71
CA PRO A 13 19.38 10.87 -11.23
C PRO A 13 18.91 10.91 -12.70
N ASP A 14 19.49 10.06 -13.54
CA ASP A 14 19.18 9.88 -14.95
C ASP A 14 17.85 9.15 -15.20
N GLU A 15 17.40 8.33 -14.24
CA GLU A 15 16.12 7.60 -14.32
C GLU A 15 14.92 8.39 -13.78
N LYS A 16 15.13 9.53 -13.11
CA LYS A 16 14.06 10.34 -12.50
C LYS A 16 12.96 10.71 -13.48
N SER A 17 13.31 11.12 -14.70
CA SER A 17 12.34 11.47 -15.75
C SER A 17 11.48 10.27 -16.17
N ALA A 18 12.11 9.11 -16.36
CA ALA A 18 11.40 7.87 -16.71
C ALA A 18 10.47 7.42 -15.57
N PHE A 19 10.92 7.54 -14.32
CA PHE A 19 10.12 7.25 -13.13
C PHE A 19 8.91 8.19 -13.00
N ALA A 20 9.11 9.51 -13.16
CA ALA A 20 8.03 10.50 -13.18
C ALA A 20 6.99 10.19 -14.26
N GLY A 21 7.45 9.78 -15.45
CA GLY A 21 6.58 9.32 -16.54
C GLY A 21 5.71 8.12 -16.15
N ARG A 22 6.29 7.13 -15.44
CA ARG A 22 5.55 5.97 -14.92
C ARG A 22 4.52 6.37 -13.88
N LEU A 23 4.87 7.23 -12.92
CA LEU A 23 3.92 7.73 -11.92
C LEU A 23 2.76 8.49 -12.58
N LYS A 24 3.07 9.37 -13.54
CA LYS A 24 2.05 10.11 -14.29
C LYS A 24 1.13 9.16 -15.08
N HIS A 25 1.67 8.09 -15.65
CA HIS A 25 0.88 7.07 -16.34
C HIS A 25 -0.09 6.37 -15.37
N ILE A 26 0.38 5.96 -14.18
CA ILE A 26 -0.44 5.37 -13.12
C ILE A 26 -1.57 6.34 -12.70
N THR A 27 -1.25 7.60 -12.44
CA THR A 27 -2.25 8.60 -12.05
C THR A 27 -3.26 8.90 -13.14
N ARG A 28 -2.85 8.89 -14.42
CA ARG A 28 -3.78 9.01 -15.56
C ARG A 28 -4.74 7.82 -15.69
N GLN A 29 -4.38 6.65 -15.17
CA GLN A 29 -5.27 5.50 -15.08
C GLN A 29 -6.25 5.60 -13.89
N GLY A 30 -6.27 6.72 -13.17
CA GLY A 30 -7.19 6.96 -12.06
C GLY A 30 -6.72 6.37 -10.73
N PHE A 31 -5.43 6.01 -10.62
CA PHE A 31 -4.86 5.46 -9.40
C PHE A 31 -3.83 6.40 -8.76
N PRO A 32 -3.86 6.66 -7.44
CA PRO A 32 -4.85 6.17 -6.49
C PRO A 32 -6.19 6.89 -6.67
N PRO A 33 -7.31 6.26 -6.27
CA PRO A 33 -8.64 6.82 -6.47
C PRO A 33 -8.78 8.19 -5.80
N GLY A 34 -9.47 9.11 -6.46
CA GLY A 34 -9.72 10.47 -5.96
C GLY A 34 -8.58 11.46 -6.20
N VAL A 35 -7.43 11.02 -6.73
CA VAL A 35 -6.35 11.95 -7.12
C VAL A 35 -6.57 12.42 -8.56
N GLY A 36 -7.33 13.51 -8.69
CA GLY A 36 -7.53 14.16 -9.99
C GLY A 36 -6.31 14.97 -10.43
N MET A 37 -5.69 14.61 -11.57
CA MET A 37 -4.77 15.51 -12.27
C MET A 37 -5.54 16.48 -13.16
N GLY A 38 -6.21 17.45 -12.54
CA GLY A 38 -6.72 18.61 -13.25
C GLY A 38 -5.57 19.51 -13.73
N ARG A 39 -5.77 20.27 -14.82
CA ARG A 39 -4.81 21.30 -15.24
C ARG A 39 -4.69 22.36 -14.14
N GLY A 40 -3.49 22.52 -13.58
CA GLY A 40 -3.12 23.66 -12.74
C GLY A 40 -3.15 23.43 -11.22
N ASN A 41 -3.75 22.34 -10.72
CA ASN A 41 -3.76 22.06 -9.29
C ASN A 41 -2.75 20.96 -8.92
N PRO A 42 -1.90 21.16 -7.90
CA PRO A 42 -1.03 20.11 -7.41
C PRO A 42 -1.87 18.98 -6.82
N ALA A 43 -1.55 17.74 -7.21
CA ALA A 43 -2.18 16.56 -6.65
C ALA A 43 -1.93 16.50 -5.13
N ARG A 44 -3.02 16.44 -4.36
CA ARG A 44 -2.98 16.22 -2.91
C ARG A 44 -3.24 14.75 -2.66
N TYR A 45 -2.42 14.17 -1.78
CA TYR A 45 -2.51 12.78 -1.40
C TYR A 45 -2.79 12.72 0.10
N ASP A 46 -3.83 11.99 0.49
CA ASP A 46 -4.00 11.57 1.87
C ASP A 46 -3.04 10.40 2.21
N ALA A 47 -3.03 9.96 3.47
CA ALA A 47 -2.16 8.84 3.87
C ALA A 47 -2.52 7.52 3.17
N ASN A 48 -3.80 7.29 2.88
CA ASN A 48 -4.25 6.07 2.20
C ASN A 48 -3.69 6.02 0.77
N GLN A 49 -3.85 7.11 0.03
CA GLN A 49 -3.34 7.30 -1.33
C GLN A 49 -1.81 7.30 -1.35
N PHE A 50 -1.16 7.83 -0.32
CA PHE A 50 0.29 7.79 -0.17
C PHE A 50 0.81 6.35 -0.08
N PHE A 51 0.29 5.53 0.82
CA PHE A 51 0.77 4.16 0.96
C PHE A 51 0.35 3.28 -0.22
N GLN A 52 -0.75 3.60 -0.91
CA GLN A 52 -1.06 3.01 -2.21
C GLN A 52 0.02 3.32 -3.26
N MET A 53 0.55 4.54 -3.28
CA MET A 53 1.64 4.92 -4.18
C MET A 53 2.98 4.27 -3.83
N VAL A 54 3.27 4.07 -2.53
CA VAL A 54 4.41 3.25 -2.10
C VAL A 54 4.23 1.80 -2.55
N ALA A 55 3.08 1.19 -2.27
CA ALA A 55 2.83 -0.21 -2.63
C ALA A 55 2.84 -0.47 -4.15
N ILE A 56 2.29 0.44 -4.97
CA ILE A 56 2.29 0.25 -6.42
C ILE A 56 3.69 0.39 -7.03
N THR A 57 4.56 1.19 -6.42
CA THR A 57 5.94 1.37 -6.89
C THR A 57 6.79 0.15 -6.56
N GLU A 58 6.60 -0.47 -5.39
CA GLU A 58 7.16 -1.80 -5.06
C GLU A 58 6.77 -2.86 -6.11
N LEU A 59 5.48 -2.94 -6.45
CA LEU A 59 5.00 -3.87 -7.49
C LEU A 59 5.66 -3.59 -8.85
N ALA A 60 5.85 -2.32 -9.21
CA ALA A 60 6.50 -1.94 -10.45
C ALA A 60 7.99 -2.34 -10.47
N GLN A 61 8.71 -2.20 -9.35
CA GLN A 61 10.11 -2.65 -9.23
C GLN A 61 10.24 -4.17 -9.33
N LEU A 62 9.25 -4.91 -8.83
CA LEU A 62 9.12 -6.36 -9.04
C LEU A 62 8.76 -6.74 -10.49
N GLY A 63 8.65 -5.77 -11.40
CA GLY A 63 8.37 -6.00 -12.82
C GLY A 63 6.88 -6.20 -13.13
N VAL A 64 5.97 -5.93 -12.19
CA VAL A 64 4.53 -5.99 -12.45
C VAL A 64 4.12 -4.80 -13.31
N ARG A 65 3.42 -5.07 -14.41
CA ARG A 65 2.93 -4.01 -15.32
C ARG A 65 1.98 -3.06 -14.59
N PRO A 66 2.03 -1.73 -14.85
CA PRO A 66 1.21 -0.74 -14.13
C PRO A 66 -0.28 -1.08 -14.05
N ALA A 67 -0.93 -1.37 -15.18
CA ALA A 67 -2.35 -1.70 -15.21
C ALA A 67 -2.72 -2.91 -14.34
N ARG A 68 -1.81 -3.90 -14.24
CA ARG A 68 -2.01 -5.07 -13.39
C ARG A 68 -1.73 -4.78 -11.93
N ALA A 69 -0.68 -4.01 -11.64
CA ALA A 69 -0.38 -3.55 -10.29
C ALA A 69 -1.57 -2.77 -9.71
N ILE A 70 -2.20 -1.88 -10.50
CA ILE A 70 -3.43 -1.17 -10.13
C ILE A 70 -4.55 -2.16 -9.79
N LYS A 71 -4.82 -3.16 -10.67
CA LYS A 71 -5.90 -4.14 -10.45
C LYS A 71 -5.67 -4.97 -9.19
N LEU A 72 -4.46 -5.49 -9.01
CA LEU A 72 -4.06 -6.30 -7.85
C LEU A 72 -4.19 -5.49 -6.56
N LEU A 73 -3.57 -4.30 -6.54
CA LEU A 73 -3.52 -3.47 -5.36
C LEU A 73 -4.91 -2.95 -5.00
N SER A 74 -5.70 -2.48 -5.97
CA SER A 74 -7.06 -1.98 -5.70
C SER A 74 -7.96 -3.05 -5.06
N LYS A 75 -7.86 -4.31 -5.52
CA LYS A 75 -8.60 -5.43 -4.93
C LYS A 75 -8.09 -5.81 -3.54
N ALA A 76 -6.77 -5.83 -3.34
CA ALA A 76 -6.16 -6.26 -2.08
C ALA A 76 -6.15 -5.17 -1.00
N TRP A 77 -6.20 -3.90 -1.39
CA TRP A 77 -5.95 -2.75 -0.52
C TRP A 77 -6.76 -2.73 0.79
N PRO A 78 -8.07 -3.05 0.81
CA PRO A 78 -8.84 -3.09 2.07
C PRO A 78 -8.25 -4.03 3.12
N HIS A 79 -7.57 -5.11 2.70
CA HIS A 79 -6.87 -6.04 3.59
C HIS A 79 -5.46 -5.56 3.93
N LEU A 80 -4.76 -4.97 2.96
CA LEU A 80 -3.37 -4.53 3.14
C LEU A 80 -3.23 -3.27 3.99
N ARG A 81 -4.22 -2.37 3.97
CA ARG A 81 -4.21 -1.15 4.80
C ARG A 81 -4.13 -1.46 6.30
N GLY A 82 -4.59 -2.64 6.72
CA GLY A 82 -4.47 -3.09 8.11
C GLY A 82 -3.00 -3.19 8.56
N ALA A 83 -2.12 -3.65 7.67
CA ALA A 83 -0.68 -3.69 7.95
C ALA A 83 -0.09 -2.29 8.16
N VAL A 84 -0.56 -1.31 7.37
CA VAL A 84 -0.14 0.10 7.52
C VAL A 84 -0.51 0.63 8.90
N LEU A 85 -1.76 0.38 9.33
CA LEU A 85 -2.24 0.83 10.64
C LEU A 85 -1.52 0.13 11.80
N GLN A 86 -1.19 -1.15 11.66
CA GLN A 86 -0.44 -1.89 12.69
C GLN A 86 0.99 -1.36 12.86
N VAL A 87 1.69 -1.12 11.75
CA VAL A 87 3.05 -0.54 11.79
C VAL A 87 2.99 0.88 12.34
N TRP A 88 2.03 1.70 11.90
CA TRP A 88 1.84 3.04 12.44
C TRP A 88 1.60 3.02 13.96
N ALA A 89 0.71 2.17 14.45
CA ALA A 89 0.44 2.07 15.89
C ALA A 89 1.71 1.74 16.69
N SER A 90 2.58 0.90 16.12
CA SER A 90 3.89 0.63 16.73
C SER A 90 4.84 1.81 16.71
N VAL A 91 4.88 2.57 15.61
CA VAL A 91 5.71 3.79 15.52
C VAL A 91 5.22 4.85 16.51
N ASP A 92 3.90 5.06 16.58
CA ASP A 92 3.28 6.01 17.51
C ASP A 92 3.48 5.61 18.97
N ALA A 93 3.39 4.31 19.29
CA ALA A 93 3.71 3.80 20.61
C ALA A 93 5.18 4.03 20.98
N ALA A 94 6.11 3.79 20.04
CA ALA A 94 7.54 4.00 20.28
C ALA A 94 7.85 5.47 20.60
N ASP A 95 7.16 6.41 19.95
CA ASP A 95 7.28 7.85 20.24
C ASP A 95 6.80 8.22 21.65
N ARG A 96 5.97 7.37 22.27
CA ARG A 96 5.53 7.48 23.66
C ARG A 96 6.37 6.65 24.63
N GLY A 97 7.48 6.06 24.17
CA GLY A 97 8.33 5.17 24.96
C GLY A 97 7.78 3.76 25.16
N VAL A 98 6.73 3.37 24.42
CA VAL A 98 6.12 2.04 24.48
C VAL A 98 6.56 1.21 23.29
N THR A 99 7.13 0.03 23.53
CA THR A 99 7.49 -0.89 22.44
C THR A 99 6.33 -1.82 22.13
N LEU A 100 5.75 -1.70 20.94
CA LEU A 100 4.81 -2.69 20.41
C LEU A 100 5.53 -3.60 19.42
N LYS A 101 5.31 -4.90 19.53
CA LYS A 101 5.87 -5.87 18.58
C LYS A 101 4.96 -5.94 17.35
N VAL A 102 5.44 -5.46 16.21
CA VAL A 102 4.80 -5.71 14.91
C VAL A 102 5.19 -7.12 14.46
N LEU A 103 4.22 -7.98 14.23
CA LEU A 103 4.49 -9.28 13.60
C LEU A 103 4.86 -9.05 12.13
N PRO A 104 5.83 -9.78 11.57
CA PRO A 104 6.17 -9.66 10.17
C PRO A 104 4.94 -9.95 9.29
N ILE A 105 4.60 -8.97 8.46
CA ILE A 105 3.53 -9.07 7.45
C ILE A 105 4.18 -9.04 6.08
N PHE A 106 3.76 -9.96 5.22
CA PHE A 106 4.18 -10.11 3.84
C PHE A 106 3.00 -9.88 2.90
N TRP A 107 3.27 -9.31 1.73
CA TRP A 107 2.33 -9.32 0.61
C TRP A 107 2.81 -10.34 -0.41
N ASN A 108 1.97 -11.34 -0.72
CA ASN A 108 2.29 -12.25 -1.82
C ASN A 108 1.98 -11.57 -3.17
N VAL A 109 2.96 -11.56 -4.04
CA VAL A 109 2.82 -11.12 -5.43
C VAL A 109 2.76 -12.38 -6.29
N PRO A 110 1.61 -12.68 -6.93
CA PRO A 110 1.48 -13.85 -7.79
C PRO A 110 2.53 -13.80 -8.90
N ALA A 111 3.29 -14.87 -9.17
CA ALA A 111 4.30 -14.81 -10.24
C ALA A 111 3.70 -14.60 -11.62
N GLU A 112 2.45 -14.96 -11.86
CA GLU A 112 1.78 -14.58 -13.11
C GLU A 112 1.82 -13.06 -13.30
N ALA A 113 1.82 -12.28 -12.22
CA ALA A 113 1.97 -10.82 -12.27
C ALA A 113 3.35 -10.37 -12.76
N GLN A 114 4.37 -11.20 -12.57
CA GLN A 114 5.76 -10.96 -12.96
C GLN A 114 6.11 -11.58 -14.32
N ARG A 115 5.40 -12.64 -14.75
CA ARG A 115 5.71 -13.44 -15.94
C ARG A 115 5.75 -12.67 -17.24
N HIS A 116 5.07 -11.53 -17.32
CA HIS A 116 5.09 -10.68 -18.51
C HIS A 116 6.49 -10.15 -18.86
N ARG A 117 7.42 -10.10 -17.91
CA ARG A 117 8.83 -9.78 -18.16
C ARG A 117 9.56 -10.91 -18.91
N THR A 118 9.14 -12.15 -18.68
CA THR A 118 9.81 -13.35 -19.20
C THR A 118 9.19 -13.90 -20.49
N ARG A 119 7.89 -13.68 -20.72
CA ARG A 119 7.14 -14.19 -21.88
C ARG A 119 6.08 -13.18 -22.34
N PRO A 120 6.43 -12.20 -23.19
CA PRO A 120 5.49 -11.18 -23.65
C PRO A 120 4.44 -11.71 -24.65
N ASP A 121 4.72 -12.86 -25.26
CA ASP A 121 3.95 -13.54 -26.30
C ASP A 121 2.73 -14.32 -25.78
N ARG A 122 2.75 -14.74 -24.51
CA ARG A 122 1.65 -15.51 -23.93
C ARG A 122 0.50 -14.56 -23.54
N PRO A 123 -0.70 -14.70 -24.12
CA PRO A 123 -1.84 -13.88 -23.72
C PRO A 123 -2.13 -14.10 -22.24
N TYR A 124 -2.35 -12.99 -21.56
CA TYR A 124 -2.68 -12.96 -20.14
C TYR A 124 -3.94 -13.80 -19.88
N SER A 125 -3.88 -14.70 -18.88
CA SER A 125 -5.08 -15.36 -18.36
C SER A 125 -5.72 -14.46 -17.31
N PRO A 126 -6.92 -13.90 -17.57
CA PRO A 126 -7.63 -13.06 -16.60
C PRO A 126 -8.16 -13.83 -15.38
N ASP A 127 -8.21 -15.17 -15.49
CA ASP A 127 -8.88 -16.09 -14.59
C ASP A 127 -7.94 -16.80 -13.61
N ALA A 128 -6.64 -16.52 -13.66
CA ALA A 128 -5.74 -16.98 -12.60
C ALA A 128 -6.11 -16.29 -11.28
N ASP A 129 -6.10 -17.05 -10.19
CA ASP A 129 -6.30 -16.63 -8.79
C ASP A 129 -5.23 -15.64 -8.30
N ASP A 130 -5.01 -14.56 -9.05
CA ASP A 130 -4.04 -13.52 -8.78
C ASP A 130 -4.58 -12.58 -7.70
N VAL A 131 -4.66 -13.11 -6.49
CA VAL A 131 -5.05 -12.36 -5.32
C VAL A 131 -3.80 -12.08 -4.51
N MET A 132 -3.48 -10.80 -4.38
CA MET A 132 -2.52 -10.32 -3.40
C MET A 132 -3.19 -10.34 -2.02
N ARG A 133 -2.50 -10.93 -1.05
CA ARG A 133 -2.95 -11.21 0.30
C ARG A 133 -1.88 -10.72 1.27
N ALA A 134 -2.34 -10.18 2.40
CA ALA A 134 -1.48 -10.01 3.55
C ALA A 134 -1.32 -11.36 4.23
N MET A 135 -0.09 -11.71 4.59
CA MET A 135 0.26 -12.99 5.19
C MET A 135 1.19 -12.76 6.37
N THR A 136 1.03 -13.56 7.41
CA THR A 136 1.99 -13.68 8.51
C THR A 136 3.26 -14.40 8.06
N ALA A 137 4.33 -14.30 8.85
CA ALA A 137 5.55 -15.08 8.63
C ALA A 137 5.30 -16.59 8.53
N ASN A 138 4.43 -17.14 9.38
CA ASN A 138 4.12 -18.57 9.38
C ASN A 138 3.39 -18.98 8.10
N GLU A 139 2.41 -18.20 7.65
CA GLU A 139 1.69 -18.50 6.41
C GLU A 139 2.61 -18.37 5.18
N ALA A 140 3.49 -17.36 5.16
CA ALA A 140 4.50 -17.22 4.11
C ALA A 140 5.47 -18.41 4.10
N GLN A 141 5.94 -18.84 5.27
CA GLN A 141 6.79 -20.02 5.42
C GLN A 141 6.06 -21.29 4.96
N MET A 142 4.79 -21.47 5.34
CA MET A 142 3.97 -22.60 4.92
C MET A 142 3.86 -22.66 3.39
N LEU A 143 3.59 -21.53 2.73
CA LEU A 143 3.59 -21.48 1.25
C LEU A 143 4.94 -21.85 0.65
N LEU A 144 6.05 -21.43 1.26
CA LEU A 144 7.38 -21.79 0.79
C LEU A 144 7.67 -23.29 0.97
N THR A 145 7.12 -23.94 1.99
CA THR A 145 7.37 -25.35 2.32
C THR A 145 6.40 -26.36 1.69
N ASP A 146 5.14 -25.97 1.45
CA ASP A 146 4.09 -26.86 0.96
C ASP A 146 4.28 -27.25 -0.54
N HIS A 147 5.11 -26.49 -1.26
CA HIS A 147 5.39 -26.73 -2.68
C HIS A 147 6.49 -27.77 -2.92
N SER A 148 6.21 -29.01 -2.51
CA SER A 148 7.09 -30.18 -2.58
C SER A 148 7.37 -30.74 -4.00
N GLY A 149 7.00 -30.04 -5.09
CA GLY A 149 7.18 -30.64 -6.42
C GLY A 149 7.28 -29.70 -7.61
N TYR A 150 6.46 -28.64 -7.71
CA TYR A 150 6.51 -27.78 -8.89
C TYR A 150 6.21 -26.32 -8.52
N ASP A 151 7.25 -25.50 -8.65
CA ASP A 151 7.18 -24.05 -8.90
C ASP A 151 7.23 -23.09 -7.68
N ILE A 152 8.18 -23.30 -6.76
CA ILE A 152 8.61 -22.29 -5.76
C ILE A 152 9.06 -20.97 -6.44
N ARG A 153 9.42 -21.02 -7.74
CA ARG A 153 9.70 -19.82 -8.56
C ARG A 153 8.44 -18.98 -8.87
N ARG A 154 7.27 -19.33 -8.32
CA ARG A 154 6.00 -18.63 -8.59
C ARG A 154 5.56 -17.59 -7.56
N PHE A 155 6.34 -17.33 -6.53
CA PHE A 155 5.93 -16.33 -5.54
C PHE A 155 7.05 -15.35 -5.27
N ALA A 156 6.71 -14.07 -5.32
CA ALA A 156 7.52 -13.04 -4.70
C ALA A 156 6.78 -12.51 -3.48
N PHE A 157 7.53 -12.19 -2.43
CA PHE A 157 7.00 -11.64 -1.21
C PHE A 157 7.57 -10.25 -1.02
N ILE A 158 6.70 -9.28 -0.73
CA ILE A 158 7.12 -7.96 -0.24
C ILE A 158 7.02 -8.02 1.29
N ALA A 159 8.10 -7.71 1.99
CA ALA A 159 8.07 -7.54 3.45
C ALA A 159 7.35 -6.24 3.80
N ALA A 160 6.02 -6.25 3.72
CA ALA A 160 5.17 -5.06 3.84
C ALA A 160 5.44 -4.26 5.11
N HIS A 161 5.60 -4.94 6.24
CA HIS A 161 5.91 -4.28 7.52
C HIS A 161 7.20 -3.45 7.44
N GLN A 162 8.24 -3.95 6.75
CA GLN A 162 9.51 -3.25 6.58
C GLN A 162 9.36 -2.05 5.66
N VAL A 163 8.76 -2.23 4.48
CA VAL A 163 8.50 -1.13 3.53
C VAL A 163 7.71 0.01 4.19
N ILE A 164 6.69 -0.35 4.98
CA ILE A 164 5.86 0.65 5.68
C ILE A 164 6.65 1.33 6.80
N ALA A 165 7.42 0.58 7.59
CA ALA A 165 8.25 1.13 8.66
C ALA A 165 9.30 2.10 8.11
N ASP A 166 9.96 1.71 7.01
CA ASP A 166 10.94 2.55 6.31
C ASP A 166 10.28 3.79 5.73
N ALA A 167 9.08 3.67 5.16
CA ALA A 167 8.34 4.83 4.66
C ALA A 167 8.00 5.81 5.80
N PHE A 168 7.59 5.31 6.97
CA PHE A 168 7.39 6.15 8.15
C PHE A 168 8.69 6.79 8.62
N GLN A 169 9.78 6.03 8.68
CA GLN A 169 11.08 6.57 9.09
C GLN A 169 11.55 7.67 8.14
N HIS A 170 11.38 7.48 6.82
CA HIS A 170 11.72 8.50 5.82
C HIS A 170 10.80 9.72 5.91
N LEU A 171 9.52 9.55 6.26
CA LEU A 171 8.62 10.68 6.54
C LEU A 171 9.03 11.45 7.81
N ARG A 172 9.64 10.79 8.80
CA ARG A 172 10.14 11.43 10.05
C ARG A 172 11.42 12.22 9.83
N THR A 173 12.37 11.64 9.10
CA THR A 173 13.69 12.23 8.89
C THR A 173 13.71 13.19 7.70
N GLY A 174 12.84 12.98 6.72
CA GLY A 174 12.75 13.79 5.52
C GLY A 174 11.97 15.10 5.74
N SER A 175 12.35 16.15 5.00
CA SER A 175 11.67 17.46 4.99
C SER A 175 10.29 17.43 4.28
N PHE A 176 9.68 16.26 4.10
CA PHE A 176 8.59 16.04 3.15
C PHE A 176 7.22 16.54 3.61
N LEU A 177 6.95 16.40 4.90
CA LEU A 177 5.65 16.74 5.49
C LEU A 177 5.56 18.24 5.86
N GLY A 178 6.60 19.02 5.58
CA GLY A 178 6.71 20.39 6.08
C GLY A 178 6.79 20.43 7.62
N PRO A 179 7.13 21.58 8.22
CA PRO A 179 7.34 21.70 9.66
C PRO A 179 6.07 21.52 10.52
N HIS A 180 4.89 21.37 9.91
CA HIS A 180 3.60 21.44 10.60
C HIS A 180 2.71 20.20 10.50
N ILE A 181 2.97 19.25 9.58
CA ILE A 181 2.15 18.04 9.49
C ILE A 181 2.70 17.00 10.47
N ARG A 182 1.96 16.75 11.55
CA ARG A 182 2.23 15.62 12.45
C ARG A 182 1.84 14.33 11.74
N ILE A 183 2.72 13.32 11.76
CA ILE A 183 2.45 12.00 11.15
C ILE A 183 1.15 11.38 11.68
N ALA A 184 0.85 11.57 12.98
CA ALA A 184 -0.43 11.16 13.55
C ALA A 184 -1.62 11.77 12.80
N ALA A 185 -1.64 13.09 12.55
CA ALA A 185 -2.71 13.76 11.82
C ALA A 185 -2.81 13.28 10.36
N PHE A 186 -1.68 12.96 9.74
CA PHE A 186 -1.63 12.38 8.41
C PHE A 186 -2.26 10.97 8.38
N VAL A 187 -1.87 10.09 9.31
CA VAL A 187 -2.39 8.70 9.34
C VAL A 187 -3.83 8.62 9.82
N HIS A 188 -4.30 9.58 10.63
CA HIS A 188 -5.71 9.68 11.01
C HIS A 188 -6.65 9.76 9.79
N THR A 189 -6.19 10.21 8.62
CA THR A 189 -7.02 10.17 7.40
C THR A 189 -7.25 8.75 6.86
N MET A 190 -6.46 7.75 7.28
CA MET A 190 -6.64 6.33 6.91
C MET A 190 -7.66 5.61 7.79
N ILE A 191 -7.74 6.02 9.05
CA ILE A 191 -8.76 5.54 9.98
C ILE A 191 -10.01 6.31 9.57
N ALA A 192 -10.75 5.76 8.59
CA ALA A 192 -12.05 6.32 8.24
C ALA A 192 -12.79 6.60 9.54
N ALA A 193 -13.30 7.82 9.73
CA ALA A 193 -14.32 8.04 10.73
C ALA A 193 -15.37 6.94 10.50
N PRO A 194 -15.86 6.27 11.55
CA PRO A 194 -16.98 5.35 11.36
C PRO A 194 -18.01 6.11 10.53
N VAL A 195 -18.44 5.53 9.41
CA VAL A 195 -19.60 6.05 8.70
C VAL A 195 -20.73 5.85 9.69
N VAL A 196 -20.97 6.84 10.53
CA VAL A 196 -22.16 6.90 11.35
C VAL A 196 -23.26 7.07 10.32
N ASP A 197 -23.91 5.96 9.98
CA ASP A 197 -25.11 6.01 9.18
C ASP A 197 -26.08 6.90 9.97
N ALA A 198 -26.44 8.05 9.43
CA ALA A 198 -27.31 9.00 10.11
C ALA A 198 -28.69 8.40 10.43
N ASN A 199 -28.98 7.21 9.87
CA ASN A 199 -30.18 6.43 10.14
C ASN A 199 -30.07 5.46 11.33
N ASP A 200 -28.88 5.26 11.92
CA ASP A 200 -28.66 4.27 13.00
C ASP A 200 -28.68 4.90 14.41
N VAL A 201 -29.00 6.20 14.51
CA VAL A 201 -29.30 6.85 15.80
C VAL A 201 -30.79 6.70 16.09
N SER A 202 -31.22 5.46 16.37
CA SER A 202 -32.50 5.24 17.05
C SER A 202 -32.31 5.65 18.50
N LEU A 203 -32.67 6.90 18.82
CA LEU A 203 -32.77 7.40 20.19
C LEU A 203 -33.85 6.58 20.91
N ASP A 204 -33.41 5.58 21.65
CA ASP A 204 -34.20 4.88 22.65
C ASP A 204 -34.69 5.92 23.67
N GLN A 205 -35.93 6.39 23.49
CA GLN A 205 -36.57 7.30 24.45
C GLN A 205 -36.92 6.48 25.69
N PRO A 206 -36.50 6.90 26.90
CA PRO A 206 -36.86 6.19 28.11
C PRO A 206 -38.38 6.22 28.29
N ALA A 207 -38.96 5.02 28.44
CA ALA A 207 -40.37 4.82 28.71
C ALA A 207 -40.82 5.70 29.90
N LYS A 208 -41.86 6.51 29.67
CA LYS A 208 -42.58 7.19 30.74
C LYS A 208 -43.18 6.13 31.66
N VAL A 209 -42.68 6.05 32.88
CA VAL A 209 -43.29 5.29 33.98
C VAL A 209 -44.49 6.11 34.45
N SER A 210 -45.69 5.56 34.24
CA SER A 210 -46.95 6.03 34.84
C SER A 210 -47.14 5.45 36.23
#